data_AF-A4J7Q7-F1
#
_entry.id   AF-A4J7Q7-F1
#
_cell.length_a   1.000
_cell.length_b   1.000
_cell.length_c   1.000
_cell.angle_alpha   90.00
_cell.angle_beta   90.00
_cell.angle_gamma   90.00
#
_symmetry.space_group_name_H-M   'P 1'
#
loop_
_entity.id
_entity.type
_entity.pdbx_description
1 polymer ?
#
loop_
_entity_poly.entity_id
_entity_poly.type
_entity_poly.pdbx_seq_one_letter_code
_entity_poly.pdbx_strand_id
1 'polypeptide(L)'
;MAYIGLKHPVFAPIVSEPANGLPTYGTGLVVGRAIAANVSIELSDSKLPADDTIVEIDNSFISGTITTGIDDLSDEALKIWLGQQAATLNGVATIRSAASYEAPNGGFGYYRVRKKNGVRSYRAYWYYKTKWGMPSEDASTKPDGAIEWQTPEVQGTIMATQDSVNSWRDQATFSTEAEAVAWLNELANIGEPADKANLNATIASAQALDPETYTSVSWVDVANALSDAVAVAAMESPSQTRVDDTKSLLETAVAALVPRV
;
A
#
# COMPACT_ATOMS: atom_id res chain seq x y z
N MET A 1 -4.13 -17.90 -16.38
CA MET A 1 -4.74 -16.60 -16.03
C MET A 1 -3.89 -15.51 -16.66
N ALA A 2 -4.46 -14.66 -17.52
CA ALA A 2 -3.70 -13.65 -18.24
C ALA A 2 -3.80 -12.27 -17.55
N TYR A 3 -2.65 -11.59 -17.44
CA TYR A 3 -2.55 -10.20 -17.01
C TYR A 3 -2.19 -9.34 -18.22
N ILE A 4 -2.72 -8.12 -18.29
CA ILE A 4 -2.61 -7.19 -19.41
C ILE A 4 -2.16 -5.79 -18.96
N GLY A 5 -1.20 -5.74 -18.03
CA GLY A 5 -0.60 -4.50 -17.59
C GLY A 5 -0.28 -4.49 -16.09
N LEU A 6 0.55 -3.51 -15.72
CA LEU A 6 1.03 -3.20 -14.39
C LEU A 6 0.99 -1.68 -14.25
N LYS A 7 0.52 -1.17 -13.11
CA LYS A 7 0.40 0.27 -12.88
C LYS A 7 0.51 0.60 -11.39
N HIS A 8 0.70 1.89 -11.13
CA HIS A 8 0.59 2.54 -9.82
C HIS A 8 1.50 1.93 -8.75
N PRO A 9 2.82 1.90 -9.00
CA PRO A 9 3.77 1.51 -7.97
C PRO A 9 3.80 2.58 -6.88
N VAL A 10 3.61 2.17 -5.65
CA VAL A 10 3.59 3.03 -4.47
C VAL A 10 4.58 2.53 -3.44
N PHE A 11 5.19 3.46 -2.70
CA PHE A 11 6.06 3.15 -1.57
C PHE A 11 5.72 4.04 -0.38
N ALA A 12 5.75 3.50 0.82
CA ALA A 12 5.63 4.26 2.05
C ALA A 12 6.65 3.79 3.11
N PRO A 13 7.42 4.71 3.71
CA PRO A 13 8.40 4.35 4.74
C PRO A 13 7.68 3.85 5.99
N ILE A 14 8.20 2.79 6.61
CA ILE A 14 7.71 2.28 7.89
C ILE A 14 8.08 3.26 9.01
N VAL A 15 7.11 3.60 9.86
CA VAL A 15 7.28 4.44 11.06
C VAL A 15 7.36 3.60 12.33
N SER A 16 6.60 2.51 12.41
CA SER A 16 6.64 1.59 13.56
C SER A 16 6.34 0.15 13.15
N GLU A 17 7.04 -0.80 13.77
CA GLU A 17 6.87 -2.25 13.61
C GLU A 17 6.50 -2.88 14.96
N PRO A 18 5.20 -2.94 15.31
CA PRO A 18 4.77 -3.56 16.56
C PRO A 18 5.02 -5.08 16.55
N ALA A 19 5.44 -5.65 17.67
CA ALA A 19 5.85 -7.06 17.79
C ALA A 19 4.73 -8.11 17.62
N ASN A 20 3.48 -7.69 17.39
CA ASN A 20 2.33 -8.56 17.15
C ASN A 20 1.33 -7.90 16.18
N GLY A 21 1.82 -7.04 15.29
CA GLY A 21 0.96 -6.30 14.36
C GLY A 21 1.68 -5.95 13.07
N LEU A 22 0.88 -5.51 12.10
CA LEU A 22 1.41 -5.04 10.83
C LEU A 22 2.15 -3.70 11.03
N PRO A 23 3.16 -3.40 10.19
CA PRO A 23 3.82 -2.12 10.21
C PRO A 23 2.84 -0.97 9.97
N THR A 24 3.13 0.16 10.61
CA THR A 24 2.50 1.45 10.29
C THR A 24 3.45 2.25 9.40
N TYR A 25 2.88 3.01 8.47
CA TYR A 25 3.64 3.75 7.47
C TYR A 25 3.49 5.25 7.69
N GLY A 26 4.49 6.02 7.28
CA GLY A 26 4.38 7.47 7.11
C GLY A 26 3.74 7.81 5.76
N THR A 27 3.82 9.08 5.38
CA THR A 27 3.40 9.54 4.05
C THR A 27 4.25 8.90 2.96
N GLY A 28 3.62 8.12 2.10
CA GLY A 28 4.25 7.53 0.93
C GLY A 28 4.13 8.38 -0.33
N LEU A 29 4.52 7.79 -1.46
CA LEU A 29 4.37 8.38 -2.78
C LEU A 29 4.13 7.33 -3.87
N VAL A 30 3.62 7.78 -5.01
CA VAL A 30 3.70 7.03 -6.26
C VAL A 30 5.11 7.18 -6.80
N VAL A 31 5.85 6.08 -6.92
CA VAL A 31 7.30 6.13 -7.22
C VAL A 31 7.64 6.32 -8.70
N GLY A 32 6.63 6.31 -9.57
CA GLY A 32 6.76 6.45 -11.03
C GLY A 32 5.64 5.69 -11.77
N ARG A 33 5.75 5.57 -13.09
CA ARG A 33 4.91 4.64 -13.87
C ARG A 33 5.65 3.34 -14.03
N ALA A 34 5.03 2.26 -13.57
CA ALA A 34 5.62 0.93 -13.63
C ALA A 34 5.72 0.42 -15.08
N ILE A 35 6.88 -0.12 -15.42
CA ILE A 35 7.20 -0.83 -16.66
C ILE A 35 7.18 -2.34 -16.39
N ALA A 36 7.84 -2.76 -15.31
CA ALA A 36 7.94 -4.16 -14.91
C ALA A 36 7.95 -4.31 -13.38
N ALA A 37 7.51 -5.49 -12.90
CA ALA A 37 7.64 -5.93 -11.53
C ALA A 37 7.85 -7.45 -11.53
N ASN A 38 9.09 -7.87 -11.31
CA ASN A 38 9.53 -9.26 -11.28
C ASN A 38 9.71 -9.67 -9.82
N VAL A 39 8.90 -10.61 -9.36
CA VAL A 39 8.89 -11.04 -7.95
C VAL A 39 9.30 -12.50 -7.87
N SER A 40 10.32 -12.78 -7.06
CA SER A 40 10.78 -14.11 -6.68
C SER A 40 10.58 -14.30 -5.17
N ILE A 41 10.03 -15.44 -4.75
CA ILE A 41 9.79 -15.77 -3.35
C ILE A 41 10.63 -16.98 -2.98
N GLU A 42 11.36 -16.86 -1.88
CA GLU A 42 12.16 -17.93 -1.30
C GLU A 42 11.42 -18.48 -0.08
N LEU A 43 11.20 -19.79 -0.09
CA LEU A 43 10.59 -20.54 1.00
C LEU A 43 11.62 -21.54 1.56
N SER A 44 11.45 -21.91 2.83
CA SER A 44 12.12 -23.06 3.45
C SER A 44 11.83 -24.34 2.65
N ASP A 45 12.77 -25.26 2.65
CA ASP A 45 12.60 -26.64 2.14
C ASP A 45 13.16 -27.64 3.15
N SER A 46 13.03 -27.31 4.44
CA SER A 46 13.53 -28.16 5.52
C SER A 46 12.65 -29.40 5.64
N LYS A 47 13.27 -30.57 5.52
CA LYS A 47 12.61 -31.88 5.53
C LYS A 47 12.98 -32.63 6.79
N LEU A 48 11.98 -33.18 7.48
CA LEU A 48 12.19 -34.14 8.56
C LEU A 48 12.09 -35.55 7.96
N PRO A 49 13.21 -36.30 7.85
CA PRO A 49 13.15 -37.70 7.50
C PRO A 49 12.83 -38.57 8.72
N ALA A 50 11.92 -39.54 8.57
CA ALA A 50 11.69 -40.62 9.52
C ALA A 50 11.19 -41.87 8.77
N ASP A 51 11.51 -43.07 9.27
CA ASP A 51 11.20 -44.36 8.61
C ASP A 51 11.52 -44.38 7.10
N ASP A 52 12.73 -43.93 6.73
CA ASP A 52 13.22 -43.85 5.36
C ASP A 52 12.33 -43.05 4.38
N THR A 53 11.43 -42.22 4.91
CA THR A 53 10.58 -41.29 4.15
C THR A 53 10.64 -39.87 4.72
N ILE A 54 10.16 -38.89 3.98
CA ILE A 54 9.95 -37.53 4.48
C ILE A 54 8.61 -37.52 5.21
N VAL A 55 8.61 -37.20 6.51
CA VAL A 55 7.40 -37.12 7.31
C VAL A 55 6.86 -35.69 7.43
N GLU A 56 7.74 -34.69 7.37
CA GLU A 56 7.34 -33.28 7.42
C GLU A 56 8.19 -32.43 6.47
N ILE A 57 7.56 -31.39 5.90
CA ILE A 57 8.21 -30.36 5.09
C ILE A 57 7.81 -29.01 5.67
N ASP A 58 8.79 -28.22 6.06
CA ASP A 58 8.61 -26.80 6.36
C ASP A 58 8.82 -25.98 5.09
N ASN A 59 7.77 -25.26 4.67
CA ASN A 59 7.75 -24.34 3.52
C ASN A 59 7.51 -22.88 3.94
N SER A 60 7.97 -22.50 5.14
CA SER A 60 7.86 -21.14 5.67
C SER A 60 8.54 -20.09 4.78
N PHE A 61 8.04 -18.85 4.77
CA PHE A 61 8.67 -17.76 4.01
C PHE A 61 10.04 -17.40 4.61
N ILE A 62 11.07 -17.34 3.76
CA ILE A 62 12.42 -16.88 4.15
C ILE A 62 12.59 -15.42 3.72
N SER A 63 12.48 -15.17 2.42
CA SER A 63 12.75 -13.88 1.82
C SER A 63 12.05 -13.77 0.46
N GLY A 64 12.09 -12.58 -0.14
CA GLY A 64 11.79 -12.45 -1.56
C GLY A 64 12.58 -11.33 -2.19
N THR A 65 12.61 -11.31 -3.52
CA THR A 65 13.20 -10.22 -4.29
C THR A 65 12.14 -9.65 -5.21
N ILE A 66 12.08 -8.33 -5.30
CA ILE A 66 11.30 -7.60 -6.29
C ILE A 66 12.23 -6.71 -7.11
N THR A 67 12.23 -6.89 -8.43
CA THR A 67 12.87 -5.95 -9.36
C THR A 67 11.78 -5.19 -10.09
N THR A 68 11.79 -3.86 -10.01
CA THR A 68 10.82 -3.01 -10.70
C THR A 68 11.52 -2.06 -11.66
N GLY A 69 11.02 -2.00 -12.89
CA GLY A 69 11.39 -0.97 -13.86
C GLY A 69 10.35 0.15 -13.81
N ILE A 70 10.79 1.40 -13.84
CA ILE A 70 9.93 2.60 -13.81
C ILE A 70 10.34 3.57 -14.91
N ASP A 71 9.37 4.37 -15.38
CA ASP A 71 9.58 5.31 -16.49
C ASP A 71 10.58 6.42 -16.16
N ASP A 72 10.50 6.95 -14.94
CA ASP A 72 11.32 8.04 -14.46
C ASP A 72 11.48 7.96 -12.94
N LEU A 73 12.69 8.25 -12.45
CA LEU A 73 13.01 8.33 -11.02
C LEU A 73 13.07 9.79 -10.60
N SER A 74 11.99 10.29 -10.01
CA SER A 74 11.95 11.67 -9.52
C SER A 74 12.85 11.87 -8.30
N ASP A 75 13.28 13.12 -8.05
CA ASP A 75 14.03 13.49 -6.85
C ASP A 75 13.31 13.09 -5.55
N GLU A 76 11.97 13.17 -5.52
CA GLU A 76 11.16 12.72 -4.38
C GLU A 76 11.21 11.22 -4.18
N ALA A 77 11.16 10.43 -5.25
CA ALA A 77 11.33 8.98 -5.17
C ALA A 77 12.75 8.62 -4.70
N LEU A 78 13.78 9.26 -5.25
CA LEU A 78 15.16 9.07 -4.79
C LEU A 78 15.30 9.32 -3.28
N LYS A 79 14.65 10.37 -2.75
CA LYS A 79 14.69 10.70 -1.31
C LYS A 79 13.87 9.74 -0.45
N ILE A 80 12.58 9.62 -0.71
CA ILE A 80 11.64 8.90 0.18
C ILE A 80 11.80 7.39 0.03
N TRP A 81 11.97 6.90 -1.19
CA TRP A 81 12.04 5.46 -1.47
C TRP A 81 13.46 4.91 -1.33
N LEU A 82 14.46 5.63 -1.85
CA LEU A 82 15.84 5.12 -1.92
C LEU A 82 16.80 5.77 -0.90
N GLY A 83 16.28 6.62 0.00
CA GLY A 83 17.05 7.22 1.10
C GLY A 83 18.09 8.26 0.67
N GLN A 84 18.05 8.74 -0.57
CA GLN A 84 18.97 9.74 -1.07
C GLN A 84 18.72 11.10 -0.41
N GLN A 85 19.72 11.98 -0.38
CA GLN A 85 19.60 13.26 0.32
C GLN A 85 19.82 14.44 -0.62
N ALA A 86 19.07 15.51 -0.39
CA ALA A 86 19.33 16.80 -1.03
C ALA A 86 20.71 17.32 -0.60
N ALA A 87 21.43 17.90 -1.55
CA ALA A 87 22.75 18.47 -1.35
C ALA A 87 22.94 19.68 -2.27
N THR A 88 24.10 20.32 -2.15
CA THR A 88 24.53 21.34 -3.08
C THR A 88 25.94 21.02 -3.55
N LEU A 89 26.17 21.12 -4.85
CA LEU A 89 27.48 20.98 -5.47
C LEU A 89 27.71 22.20 -6.37
N ASN A 90 28.76 22.97 -6.10
CA ASN A 90 29.11 24.17 -6.88
C ASN A 90 27.95 25.17 -7.04
N GLY A 91 27.12 25.33 -6.01
CA GLY A 91 25.96 26.23 -6.03
C GLY A 91 24.72 25.68 -6.73
N VAL A 92 24.76 24.44 -7.21
CA VAL A 92 23.62 23.74 -7.83
C VAL A 92 23.01 22.77 -6.82
N ALA A 93 21.68 22.79 -6.67
CA ALA A 93 20.96 21.79 -5.89
C ALA A 93 21.06 20.42 -6.57
N THR A 94 21.37 19.39 -5.80
CA THR A 94 21.58 18.02 -6.30
C THR A 94 20.93 17.01 -5.36
N ILE A 95 20.65 15.82 -5.87
CA ILE A 95 20.45 14.63 -5.04
C ILE A 95 21.79 13.90 -4.93
N ARG A 96 22.20 13.56 -3.71
CA ARG A 96 23.47 12.90 -3.42
C ARG A 96 23.25 11.47 -2.96
N SER A 97 24.04 10.58 -3.56
CA SER A 97 24.25 9.22 -3.10
C SER A 97 25.51 9.11 -2.27
N ALA A 98 25.42 8.40 -1.15
CA ALA A 98 26.54 8.13 -0.25
C ALA A 98 26.42 6.71 0.31
N ALA A 99 27.56 6.08 0.59
CA ALA A 99 27.60 4.73 1.17
C ALA A 99 26.94 4.63 2.56
N SER A 100 26.77 5.76 3.25
CA SER A 100 26.07 5.85 4.53
C SER A 100 24.57 6.08 4.40
N TYR A 101 24.06 6.33 3.19
CA TYR A 101 22.64 6.55 2.95
C TYR A 101 21.98 5.22 2.67
N GLU A 102 21.04 4.88 3.53
CA GLU A 102 20.32 3.61 3.50
C GLU A 102 18.87 3.87 3.11
N ALA A 103 18.34 3.10 2.16
CA ALA A 103 16.92 3.12 1.87
C ALA A 103 16.13 2.73 3.13
N PRO A 104 15.04 3.44 3.47
CA PRO A 104 14.19 3.06 4.59
C PRO A 104 13.53 1.71 4.32
N ASN A 105 13.24 0.96 5.39
CA ASN A 105 12.25 -0.11 5.29
C ASN A 105 10.90 0.52 4.96
N GLY A 106 10.14 -0.07 4.06
CA GLY A 106 8.85 0.46 3.66
C GLY A 106 7.92 -0.57 3.05
N GLY A 107 6.63 -0.23 3.06
CA GLY A 107 5.62 -0.95 2.31
C GLY A 107 5.72 -0.59 0.83
N PHE A 108 5.49 -1.57 -0.03
CA PHE A 108 5.49 -1.36 -1.48
C PHE A 108 4.27 -2.01 -2.09
N GLY A 109 3.64 -1.35 -3.06
CA GLY A 109 2.47 -1.92 -3.72
C GLY A 109 2.32 -1.51 -5.17
N TYR A 110 1.53 -2.29 -5.90
CA TYR A 110 1.16 -2.04 -7.29
C TYR A 110 -0.07 -2.87 -7.65
N TYR A 111 -0.73 -2.58 -8.76
CA TYR A 111 -1.77 -3.47 -9.29
C TYR A 111 -1.49 -3.96 -10.71
N ARG A 112 -2.02 -5.14 -11.00
CA ARG A 112 -2.02 -5.76 -12.32
C ARG A 112 -3.43 -5.78 -12.87
N VAL A 113 -3.57 -5.46 -14.15
CA VAL A 113 -4.85 -5.60 -14.84
C VAL A 113 -4.99 -7.05 -15.28
N ARG A 114 -6.07 -7.72 -14.89
CA ARG A 114 -6.41 -9.09 -15.30
C ARG A 114 -7.61 -9.04 -16.24
N LYS A 115 -7.56 -9.79 -17.34
CA LYS A 115 -8.71 -10.00 -18.23
C LYS A 115 -9.07 -11.48 -18.27
N LYS A 116 -10.29 -11.83 -17.90
CA LYS A 116 -10.84 -13.19 -17.98
C LYS A 116 -12.24 -13.13 -18.59
N ASN A 117 -12.48 -13.91 -19.64
CA ASN A 117 -13.78 -13.95 -20.33
C ASN A 117 -14.31 -12.56 -20.74
N GLY A 118 -13.43 -11.68 -21.22
CA GLY A 118 -13.78 -10.31 -21.60
C GLY A 118 -13.84 -9.30 -20.44
N VAL A 119 -14.02 -9.76 -19.20
CA VAL A 119 -14.15 -8.91 -18.00
C VAL A 119 -12.78 -8.51 -17.47
N ARG A 120 -12.60 -7.21 -17.22
CA ARG A 120 -11.42 -6.66 -16.55
C ARG A 120 -11.59 -6.72 -15.04
N SER A 121 -10.49 -6.97 -14.34
CA SER A 121 -10.38 -6.89 -12.88
C SER A 121 -8.97 -6.41 -12.54
N TYR A 122 -8.80 -5.83 -11.36
CA TYR A 122 -7.57 -5.15 -10.96
C TYR A 122 -7.04 -5.82 -9.71
N ARG A 123 -5.94 -6.57 -9.83
CA ARG A 123 -5.34 -7.29 -8.71
C ARG A 123 -4.20 -6.46 -8.12
N ALA A 124 -4.45 -5.86 -6.97
CA ALA A 124 -3.45 -5.11 -6.21
C ALA A 124 -2.64 -6.05 -5.31
N TYR A 125 -1.40 -5.68 -5.07
CA TYR A 125 -0.46 -6.35 -4.18
C TYR A 125 0.14 -5.31 -3.24
N TRP A 126 0.24 -5.64 -1.97
CA TRP A 126 0.89 -4.84 -0.95
C TRP A 126 1.90 -5.69 -0.17
N TYR A 127 3.18 -5.39 -0.32
CA TYR A 127 4.28 -6.00 0.40
C TYR A 127 4.54 -5.19 1.65
N TYR A 128 4.41 -5.84 2.82
CA TYR A 128 4.41 -5.12 4.09
C TYR A 128 5.78 -4.54 4.46
N LYS A 129 6.85 -5.25 4.11
CA LYS A 129 8.20 -4.83 4.44
C LYS A 129 9.14 -5.11 3.27
N THR A 130 9.65 -4.04 2.70
CA THR A 130 10.64 -4.06 1.63
C THR A 130 11.80 -3.13 1.96
N LYS A 131 13.00 -3.48 1.49
CA LYS A 131 14.17 -2.59 1.52
C LYS A 131 14.83 -2.59 0.15
N TRP A 132 15.09 -1.41 -0.39
CA TRP A 132 15.50 -1.24 -1.77
C TRP A 132 16.98 -0.88 -1.89
N GLY A 133 17.60 -1.37 -2.96
CA GLY A 133 18.95 -1.00 -3.37
C GLY A 133 18.94 0.24 -4.26
N MET A 134 20.15 0.70 -4.61
CA MET A 134 20.31 1.76 -5.61
C MET A 134 19.90 1.26 -7.01
N PRO A 135 19.40 2.15 -7.87
CA PRO A 135 19.03 1.77 -9.23
C PRO A 135 20.27 1.36 -10.03
N SER A 136 20.09 0.44 -10.98
CA SER A 136 21.10 0.23 -12.02
C SER A 136 20.98 1.32 -13.10
N GLU A 137 22.11 1.88 -13.50
CA GLU A 137 22.19 2.86 -14.58
C GLU A 137 22.93 2.24 -15.77
N ASP A 138 22.21 2.08 -16.87
CA ASP A 138 22.79 1.72 -18.16
C ASP A 138 22.56 2.90 -19.13
N ALA A 139 23.62 3.35 -19.80
CA ALA A 139 23.59 4.47 -20.73
C ALA A 139 24.26 4.08 -22.07
N SER A 140 23.51 4.22 -23.16
CA SER A 140 23.89 3.84 -24.50
C SER A 140 23.62 4.99 -25.46
N THR A 141 24.51 5.19 -26.42
CA THR A 141 24.29 6.18 -27.49
C THR A 141 23.17 5.71 -28.42
N LYS A 142 22.38 6.66 -28.93
CA LYS A 142 21.34 6.37 -29.92
C LYS A 142 21.90 5.58 -31.12
N PRO A 143 21.38 4.37 -31.41
CA PRO A 143 21.77 3.63 -32.60
C PRO A 143 21.26 4.32 -33.87
N ASP A 144 21.96 4.15 -35.00
CA ASP A 144 21.50 4.67 -36.28
C ASP A 144 20.16 4.03 -36.68
N GLY A 145 19.16 4.86 -36.98
CA GLY A 145 17.81 4.41 -37.37
C GLY A 145 16.92 3.81 -36.28
N ALA A 146 17.34 3.75 -35.00
CA ALA A 146 16.54 3.17 -33.91
C ALA A 146 16.48 4.06 -32.65
N ILE A 147 15.45 3.86 -31.82
CA ILE A 147 15.37 4.42 -30.46
C ILE A 147 15.34 3.24 -29.49
N GLU A 148 16.35 3.14 -28.64
CA GLU A 148 16.36 2.26 -27.48
C GLU A 148 16.00 3.08 -26.24
N TRP A 149 14.93 2.69 -25.56
CA TRP A 149 14.53 3.33 -24.31
C TRP A 149 15.32 2.70 -23.17
N GLN A 150 16.04 3.54 -22.43
CA GLN A 150 16.75 3.13 -21.22
C GLN A 150 15.95 3.65 -20.05
N THR A 151 15.53 2.75 -19.18
CA THR A 151 14.66 3.05 -18.04
C THR A 151 15.29 2.47 -16.79
N PRO A 152 15.28 3.20 -15.67
CA PRO A 152 15.90 2.71 -14.44
C PRO A 152 15.20 1.46 -13.92
N GLU A 153 16.00 0.52 -13.41
CA GLU A 153 15.55 -0.63 -12.65
C GLU A 153 16.01 -0.51 -11.20
N VAL A 154 15.10 -0.79 -10.27
CA VAL A 154 15.37 -0.80 -8.83
C VAL A 154 15.06 -2.20 -8.31
N GLN A 155 15.95 -2.75 -7.50
CA GLN A 155 15.74 -4.04 -6.84
C GLN A 155 15.52 -3.84 -5.35
N GLY A 156 14.59 -4.58 -4.76
CA GLY A 156 14.34 -4.61 -3.33
C GLY A 156 14.17 -6.02 -2.80
N THR A 157 14.44 -6.17 -1.51
CA THR A 157 14.23 -7.40 -0.73
C THR A 157 12.90 -7.31 0.00
N ILE A 158 12.07 -8.34 -0.10
CA ILE A 158 10.84 -8.53 0.66
C ILE A 158 11.18 -9.31 1.93
N MET A 159 10.68 -8.82 3.06
CA MET A 159 10.85 -9.42 4.37
C MET A 159 9.49 -9.71 5.01
N ALA A 160 9.46 -10.68 5.92
CA ALA A 160 8.31 -10.87 6.78
C ALA A 160 8.21 -9.74 7.81
N THR A 161 6.98 -9.46 8.21
CA THR A 161 6.68 -8.65 9.40
C THR A 161 6.91 -9.46 10.68
N GLN A 162 6.78 -8.80 11.82
CA GLN A 162 6.82 -9.44 13.14
C GLN A 162 5.41 -9.60 13.72
N ASP A 163 4.37 -9.72 12.89
CA ASP A 163 3.06 -10.09 13.38
C ASP A 163 3.01 -11.57 13.80
N SER A 164 1.87 -12.03 14.32
CA SER A 164 1.75 -13.38 14.88
C SER A 164 1.93 -14.52 13.87
N VAL A 165 1.93 -14.21 12.57
CA VAL A 165 2.00 -15.19 11.47
C VAL A 165 3.12 -14.88 10.46
N ASN A 166 3.98 -13.90 10.75
CA ASN A 166 5.05 -13.43 9.87
C ASN A 166 4.55 -13.05 8.47
N SER A 167 3.45 -12.28 8.40
CA SER A 167 2.83 -11.80 7.18
C SER A 167 3.85 -11.03 6.33
N TRP A 168 3.89 -11.28 5.02
CA TRP A 168 4.83 -10.62 4.09
C TRP A 168 4.12 -9.86 2.96
N ARG A 169 2.87 -10.23 2.62
CA ARG A 169 2.10 -9.54 1.58
C ARG A 169 0.61 -9.81 1.69
N ASP A 170 -0.18 -8.80 1.32
CA ASP A 170 -1.58 -8.95 0.96
C ASP A 170 -1.88 -8.69 -0.53
N GLN A 171 -2.99 -9.24 -0.99
CA GLN A 171 -3.48 -9.02 -2.36
C GLN A 171 -5.00 -8.98 -2.39
N ALA A 172 -5.54 -8.02 -3.15
CA ALA A 172 -6.97 -7.84 -3.33
C ALA A 172 -7.31 -7.75 -4.82
N THR A 173 -8.52 -8.16 -5.21
CA THR A 173 -9.01 -8.03 -6.59
C THR A 173 -10.23 -7.14 -6.62
N PHE A 174 -10.14 -6.06 -7.39
CA PHE A 174 -11.17 -5.05 -7.52
C PHE A 174 -11.85 -5.10 -8.89
N SER A 175 -13.05 -4.54 -8.94
CA SER A 175 -13.84 -4.45 -10.16
C SER A 175 -13.43 -3.25 -11.01
N THR A 176 -12.97 -2.18 -10.36
CA THR A 176 -12.52 -0.94 -11.00
C THR A 176 -11.07 -0.62 -10.70
N GLU A 177 -10.47 0.21 -11.56
CA GLU A 177 -9.11 0.72 -11.37
C GLU A 177 -9.02 1.68 -10.18
N ALA A 178 -10.07 2.50 -10.00
CA ALA A 178 -10.14 3.48 -8.93
C ALA A 178 -10.11 2.83 -7.54
N GLU A 179 -10.84 1.73 -7.34
CA GLU A 179 -10.82 0.96 -6.09
C GLU A 179 -9.42 0.41 -5.78
N ALA A 180 -8.71 -0.10 -6.79
CA ALA A 180 -7.35 -0.64 -6.60
C ALA A 180 -6.34 0.46 -6.25
N VAL A 181 -6.44 1.62 -6.92
CA VAL A 181 -5.61 2.80 -6.63
C VAL A 181 -5.91 3.33 -5.24
N ALA A 182 -7.17 3.45 -4.86
CA ALA A 182 -7.59 3.92 -3.54
C ALA A 182 -7.04 3.02 -2.43
N TRP A 183 -7.14 1.70 -2.58
CA TRP A 183 -6.61 0.73 -1.61
C TRP A 183 -5.10 0.84 -1.43
N LEU A 184 -4.34 0.97 -2.53
CA LEU A 184 -2.88 1.15 -2.47
C LEU A 184 -2.48 2.49 -1.87
N ASN A 185 -3.18 3.56 -2.24
CA ASN A 185 -2.92 4.89 -1.69
C ASN A 185 -3.21 4.95 -0.20
N GLU A 186 -4.29 4.31 0.26
CA GLU A 186 -4.65 4.25 1.67
C GLU A 186 -3.58 3.51 2.47
N LEU A 187 -3.11 2.35 2.00
CA LEU A 187 -2.02 1.61 2.65
C LEU A 187 -0.71 2.38 2.68
N ALA A 188 -0.45 3.18 1.65
CA ALA A 188 0.76 3.99 1.52
C ALA A 188 0.62 5.40 2.10
N ASN A 189 -0.53 5.77 2.70
CA ASN A 189 -0.85 7.14 3.13
C ASN A 189 -0.56 8.19 2.04
N ILE A 190 -0.94 7.90 0.79
CA ILE A 190 -0.78 8.78 -0.37
C ILE A 190 -2.06 9.59 -0.56
N GLY A 191 -1.94 10.89 -0.32
CA GLY A 191 -3.01 11.88 -0.41
C GLY A 191 -2.76 12.98 0.61
N GLU A 192 -3.23 14.20 0.34
CA GLU A 192 -3.36 15.20 1.40
C GLU A 192 -4.27 14.62 2.50
N PRO A 193 -4.03 14.92 3.79
CA PRO A 193 -4.96 14.51 4.85
C PRO A 193 -6.35 15.00 4.45
N ALA A 194 -7.28 14.05 4.24
CA ALA A 194 -8.65 14.38 3.85
C ALA A 194 -9.26 15.38 4.84
N ASP A 195 -10.12 16.27 4.34
CA ASP A 195 -10.88 17.16 5.20
C ASP A 195 -11.92 16.34 5.96
N LYS A 196 -11.63 16.11 7.24
CA LYS A 196 -12.49 15.39 8.18
C LYS A 196 -13.47 16.28 8.91
N ALA A 197 -13.48 17.59 8.68
CA ALA A 197 -14.29 18.53 9.46
C ALA A 197 -15.78 18.15 9.42
N ASN A 198 -16.28 17.80 8.24
CA ASN A 198 -17.67 17.39 8.06
C ASN A 198 -17.98 16.02 8.69
N LEU A 199 -17.07 15.04 8.54
CA LEU A 199 -17.23 13.73 9.17
C LEU A 199 -17.26 13.87 10.71
N ASN A 200 -16.33 14.65 11.28
CA ASN A 200 -16.26 14.91 12.71
C ASN A 200 -17.53 15.62 13.24
N ALA A 201 -18.09 16.55 12.47
CA ALA A 201 -19.34 17.20 12.82
C ALA A 201 -20.53 16.21 12.83
N THR A 202 -20.61 15.31 11.84
CA THR A 202 -21.62 14.26 11.80
C THR A 202 -21.45 13.26 12.95
N ILE A 203 -20.22 12.85 13.26
CA ILE A 203 -19.90 11.99 14.42
C ILE A 203 -20.40 12.64 15.72
N ALA A 204 -20.06 13.91 15.94
CA ALA A 204 -20.50 14.64 17.13
C ALA A 204 -22.03 14.72 17.23
N SER A 205 -22.71 14.95 16.10
CA SER A 205 -24.18 14.99 16.05
C SER A 205 -24.80 13.63 16.36
N ALA A 206 -24.24 12.54 15.82
CA ALA A 206 -24.70 11.18 16.07
C ALA A 206 -24.45 10.74 17.52
N GLN A 207 -23.32 11.14 18.13
CA GLN A 207 -23.00 10.87 19.54
C GLN A 207 -23.91 11.60 20.53
N ALA A 208 -24.53 12.71 20.10
CA ALA A 208 -25.47 13.46 20.93
C ALA A 208 -26.89 12.87 20.95
N LEU A 209 -27.18 11.89 20.09
CA LEU A 209 -28.48 11.20 20.06
C LEU A 209 -28.62 10.30 21.30
N ASP A 210 -29.81 10.29 21.90
CA ASP A 210 -30.13 9.42 23.03
C ASP A 210 -30.62 8.06 22.51
N PRO A 211 -29.86 6.95 22.73
CA PRO A 211 -30.26 5.62 22.28
C PRO A 211 -31.62 5.18 22.83
N GLU A 212 -32.03 5.68 23.99
CA GLU A 212 -33.30 5.29 24.61
C GLU A 212 -34.53 5.85 23.89
N THR A 213 -34.34 6.86 23.04
CA THR A 213 -35.43 7.47 22.25
C THR A 213 -35.75 6.72 20.97
N TYR A 214 -34.96 5.69 20.63
CA TYR A 214 -35.09 4.93 19.39
C TYR A 214 -35.29 3.42 19.62
N THR A 215 -35.71 2.71 18.58
CA THR A 215 -35.77 1.24 18.62
C THR A 215 -34.38 0.64 18.57
N SER A 216 -34.19 -0.50 19.26
CA SER A 216 -32.90 -1.21 19.27
C SER A 216 -32.47 -1.66 17.86
N VAL A 217 -33.42 -2.00 16.98
CA VAL A 217 -33.13 -2.42 15.60
C VAL A 217 -32.52 -1.27 14.79
N SER A 218 -33.17 -0.11 14.77
CA SER A 218 -32.64 1.04 14.02
C SER A 218 -31.36 1.61 14.64
N TRP A 219 -31.16 1.44 15.95
CA TRP A 219 -29.97 1.94 16.63
C TRP A 219 -28.70 1.13 16.32
N VAL A 220 -28.83 -0.18 16.06
CA VAL A 220 -27.67 -1.03 15.72
C VAL A 220 -26.94 -0.52 14.48
N ASP A 221 -27.67 -0.08 13.44
CA ASP A 221 -27.07 0.44 12.21
C ASP A 221 -26.29 1.74 12.48
N VAL A 222 -26.83 2.63 13.32
CA VAL A 222 -26.14 3.85 13.75
C VAL A 222 -24.89 3.53 14.56
N ALA A 223 -24.97 2.59 15.51
CA ALA A 223 -23.84 2.21 16.34
C ALA A 223 -22.67 1.64 15.50
N ASN A 224 -22.99 0.81 14.50
CA ASN A 224 -22.00 0.24 13.60
C ASN A 224 -21.36 1.32 12.70
N ALA A 225 -22.19 2.18 12.07
CA ALA A 225 -21.69 3.26 11.23
C ALA A 225 -20.87 4.29 12.03
N LEU A 226 -21.26 4.57 13.26
CA LEU A 226 -20.54 5.48 14.15
C LEU A 226 -19.17 4.90 14.54
N SER A 227 -19.08 3.60 14.79
CA SER A 227 -17.81 2.93 15.08
C SER A 227 -16.82 3.04 13.91
N ASP A 228 -17.28 2.77 12.67
CA ASP A 228 -16.45 2.94 11.47
C ASP A 228 -16.06 4.41 11.25
N ALA A 229 -17.00 5.34 11.42
CA ALA A 229 -16.74 6.77 11.33
C ALA A 229 -15.65 7.25 12.29
N VAL A 230 -15.68 6.80 13.55
CA VAL A 230 -14.63 7.11 14.52
C VAL A 230 -13.29 6.51 14.11
N ALA A 231 -13.27 5.28 13.58
CA ALA A 231 -12.05 4.66 13.08
C ALA A 231 -11.44 5.45 11.91
N VAL A 232 -12.26 5.86 10.94
CA VAL A 232 -11.83 6.68 9.78
C VAL A 232 -11.33 8.05 10.22
N ALA A 233 -12.01 8.70 11.16
CA ALA A 233 -11.58 9.99 11.70
C ALA A 233 -10.19 9.91 12.37
N ALA A 234 -9.87 8.77 13.00
CA ALA A 234 -8.60 8.53 13.68
C ALA A 234 -7.42 8.16 12.74
N MET A 235 -7.68 7.80 11.49
CA MET A 235 -6.62 7.49 10.52
C MET A 235 -5.73 8.71 10.27
N GLU A 236 -4.42 8.56 10.09
CA GLU A 236 -3.54 9.72 9.85
C GLU A 236 -3.85 10.42 8.52
N SER A 237 -3.98 9.62 7.45
CA SER A 237 -4.25 10.11 6.09
C SER A 237 -5.31 9.27 5.36
N PRO A 238 -6.58 9.24 5.83
CA PRO A 238 -7.63 8.58 5.07
C PRO A 238 -7.83 9.30 3.73
N SER A 239 -8.26 8.56 2.71
CA SER A 239 -8.64 9.17 1.44
C SER A 239 -9.92 10.02 1.61
N GLN A 240 -10.05 11.10 0.83
CA GLN A 240 -11.26 11.93 0.87
C GLN A 240 -12.50 11.12 0.52
N THR A 241 -12.40 10.19 -0.44
CA THR A 241 -13.47 9.27 -0.79
C THR A 241 -13.91 8.42 0.41
N ARG A 242 -12.97 7.85 1.19
CA ARG A 242 -13.33 7.09 2.40
C ARG A 242 -14.02 7.97 3.44
N VAL A 243 -13.52 9.19 3.66
CA VAL A 243 -14.15 10.15 4.58
C VAL A 243 -15.58 10.47 4.13
N ASP A 244 -15.79 10.74 2.85
CA ASP A 244 -17.09 11.11 2.28
C ASP A 244 -18.07 9.92 2.29
N ASP A 245 -17.60 8.71 1.93
CA ASP A 245 -18.42 7.49 1.94
C ASP A 245 -18.83 7.10 3.37
N THR A 246 -17.89 7.12 4.31
CA THR A 246 -18.19 6.83 5.72
C THR A 246 -19.12 7.89 6.33
N LYS A 247 -18.96 9.17 5.97
CA LYS A 247 -19.91 10.21 6.36
C LYS A 247 -21.31 9.92 5.83
N SER A 248 -21.42 9.60 4.53
CA SER A 248 -22.70 9.31 3.87
C SER A 248 -23.41 8.09 4.49
N LEU A 249 -22.65 7.05 4.85
CA LEU A 249 -23.17 5.88 5.56
C LEU A 249 -23.72 6.25 6.94
N LEU A 250 -23.00 7.07 7.71
CA LEU A 250 -23.46 7.54 9.02
C LEU A 250 -24.72 8.41 8.90
N GLU A 251 -24.78 9.33 7.95
CA GLU A 251 -25.96 10.17 7.69
C GLU A 251 -27.18 9.30 7.30
N THR A 252 -26.96 8.29 6.46
CA THR A 252 -28.01 7.35 6.04
C THR A 252 -28.53 6.54 7.23
N ALA A 253 -27.64 6.04 8.09
CA ALA A 253 -28.02 5.29 9.28
C ALA A 253 -28.82 6.16 10.26
N VAL A 254 -28.37 7.40 10.51
CA VAL A 254 -29.08 8.35 11.38
C VAL A 254 -30.46 8.70 10.81
N ALA A 255 -30.58 8.89 9.48
CA ALA A 255 -31.87 9.16 8.84
C ALA A 255 -32.85 7.96 8.91
N ALA A 256 -32.35 6.74 9.09
CA ALA A 256 -33.15 5.52 9.22
C ALA A 256 -33.61 5.23 10.66
N LEU A 257 -33.31 6.10 11.63
CA LEU A 257 -33.72 5.92 13.02
C LEU A 257 -35.25 5.91 13.18
N VAL A 258 -35.74 4.92 13.93
CA VAL A 258 -37.17 4.77 14.24
C VAL A 258 -37.38 5.14 15.71
N PRO A 259 -38.21 6.16 16.02
CA PRO A 259 -38.52 6.55 17.39
C PRO A 259 -39.18 5.43 18.17
N ARG A 260 -38.86 5.33 19.46
CA ARG A 260 -39.55 4.45 20.40
C ARG A 260 -40.89 5.08 20.75
N VAL A 261 -41.98 4.36 20.46
CA VAL A 261 -43.37 4.76 20.79
C VAL A 261 -43.68 4.46 22.26
#